data_AF-A0AAE1PXS0-F1
#
_entry.id   AF-A0AAE1PXS0-F1
#
_cell.length_a   1.000
_cell.length_b   1.000
_cell.length_c   1.000
_cell.angle_alpha   90.00
_cell.angle_beta   90.00
_cell.angle_gamma   90.00
#
_symmetry.space_group_name_H-M   'P 1'
#
loop_
_entity.id
_entity.type
_entity.pdbx_description
1 polymer ?
#
loop_
_entity_poly.entity_id
_entity_poly.type
_entity_poly.pdbx_seq_one_letter_code
_entity_poly.pdbx_strand_id
1 'polypeptide(L)'
;MVRELRSVRVREGESVMMREGGSVMVKEGGSVMVREGGSVMVREGGSVMVREGGSVMVRELRSVMVREGGSVMVREGGSVMVREGGSVMVKEGGSVMVWEGGSVMVKEGGSVMGT
;
A
#
# COMPACT_ATOMS: atom_id res chain seq x y z
N MET A 1 -2.96 18.75 -19.78
CA MET A 1 -3.76 17.55 -20.11
C MET A 1 -3.24 16.41 -19.25
N VAL A 2 -3.85 16.19 -18.10
CA VAL A 2 -3.51 15.02 -17.28
C VAL A 2 -4.28 13.85 -17.89
N ARG A 3 -3.57 12.81 -18.33
CA ARG A 3 -4.21 11.61 -18.86
C ARG A 3 -4.63 10.78 -17.66
N GLU A 4 -5.91 10.85 -17.33
CA GLU A 4 -6.53 9.95 -16.35
C GLU A 4 -6.38 8.50 -16.85
N LEU A 5 -5.49 7.74 -16.24
CA LEU A 5 -5.32 6.33 -16.56
C LEU A 5 -6.35 5.53 -15.76
N ARG A 6 -7.41 5.06 -16.42
CA ARG A 6 -8.45 4.23 -15.76
C ARG A 6 -7.86 3.01 -15.06
N SER A 7 -6.84 2.39 -15.65
CA SER A 7 -6.15 1.25 -15.03
C SER A 7 -4.75 1.04 -15.58
N VAL A 8 -3.80 0.65 -14.72
CA VAL A 8 -2.45 0.20 -15.05
C VAL A 8 -2.30 -1.25 -14.60
N ARG A 9 -1.82 -2.13 -15.48
CA ARG A 9 -1.48 -3.52 -15.16
C ARG A 9 -0.04 -3.80 -15.54
N VAL A 10 0.75 -4.25 -14.57
CA VAL A 10 2.15 -4.64 -14.75
C VAL A 10 2.31 -6.07 -14.28
N ARG A 11 2.89 -6.92 -15.13
CA ARG A 11 3.20 -8.31 -14.77
C ARG A 11 4.49 -8.36 -13.97
N GLU A 12 5.56 -7.83 -14.54
CA GLU A 12 6.89 -7.75 -13.94
C GLU A 12 7.44 -6.35 -14.22
N GLY A 13 8.07 -5.72 -13.24
CA GLY A 13 8.71 -4.41 -13.44
C GLY A 13 9.56 -3.98 -12.25
N GLU A 14 10.78 -3.54 -12.52
CA GLU A 14 11.68 -3.03 -11.47
C GLU A 14 11.13 -1.77 -10.80
N SER A 15 10.43 -0.93 -11.57
CA SER A 15 9.82 0.31 -11.07
C SER A 15 8.52 0.64 -11.80
N VAL A 16 7.47 0.91 -11.03
CA VAL A 16 6.15 1.35 -11.53
C VAL A 16 5.83 2.69 -10.91
N MET A 17 5.56 3.70 -11.74
CA MET A 17 5.15 5.03 -11.29
C MET A 17 3.80 5.41 -11.92
N MET A 18 2.82 5.74 -11.07
CA MET A 18 1.56 6.33 -11.48
C MET A 18 1.37 7.68 -10.79
N ARG A 19 1.05 8.71 -11.57
CA ARG A 19 0.71 10.04 -11.02
C ARG A 19 -0.76 10.12 -10.63
N GLU A 20 -1.65 9.77 -11.54
CA GLU A 20 -3.11 9.84 -11.33
C GLU A 20 -3.77 8.70 -12.09
N GLY A 21 -4.75 8.04 -11.47
CA GLY A 21 -5.50 6.98 -12.14
C GLY A 21 -6.47 6.21 -11.25
N GLY A 22 -7.30 5.39 -11.87
CA GLY A 22 -8.34 4.61 -11.19
C GLY A 22 -7.76 3.41 -10.43
N SER A 23 -7.05 2.52 -11.13
CA SER A 23 -6.53 1.28 -10.53
C SER A 23 -5.10 0.93 -10.97
N VAL A 24 -4.30 0.38 -10.07
CA VAL A 24 -2.97 -0.16 -10.34
C VAL A 24 -2.91 -1.61 -9.88
N MET A 25 -2.50 -2.51 -10.75
CA MET A 25 -2.22 -3.90 -10.43
C MET A 25 -0.81 -4.27 -10.84
N VAL A 26 0.02 -4.66 -9.88
CA VAL A 26 1.38 -5.16 -10.10
C VAL A 26 1.45 -6.58 -9.55
N LYS A 27 1.85 -7.56 -10.37
CA LYS A 27 2.06 -8.92 -9.87
C LYS A 27 3.41 -9.00 -9.16
N GLU A 28 4.49 -8.68 -9.86
CA GLU A 28 5.84 -8.69 -9.31
C GLU A 28 6.50 -7.34 -9.60
N GLY A 29 7.06 -6.67 -8.59
CA GLY A 29 7.81 -5.46 -8.85
C GLY A 29 8.78 -5.00 -7.77
N GLY A 30 9.82 -4.27 -8.19
CA GLY A 30 10.82 -3.74 -7.26
C GLY A 30 10.25 -2.62 -6.39
N SER A 31 9.86 -1.51 -7.03
CA SER A 31 9.28 -0.33 -6.35
C SER A 31 8.03 0.16 -7.07
N VAL A 32 6.95 0.39 -6.33
CA VAL A 32 5.69 0.95 -6.86
C VAL A 32 5.40 2.27 -6.17
N MET A 33 5.27 3.34 -6.95
CA MET A 33 4.91 4.67 -6.46
C MET A 33 3.61 5.14 -7.11
N VAL A 34 2.61 5.42 -6.27
CA VAL A 34 1.31 5.98 -6.68
C VAL A 34 1.11 7.30 -5.95
N ARG A 35 0.89 8.39 -6.69
CA ARG A 35 0.54 9.67 -6.06
C ARG A 35 -0.95 9.71 -5.73
N GLU A 36 -1.81 9.63 -6.74
CA GLU A 36 -3.27 9.63 -6.57
C GLU A 36 -3.85 8.39 -7.25
N GLY A 37 -4.54 7.54 -6.48
CA GLY A 37 -5.06 6.27 -6.97
C GLY A 37 -6.36 5.83 -6.30
N GLY A 38 -7.31 5.32 -7.08
CA GLY A 38 -8.51 4.70 -6.51
C GLY A 38 -8.21 3.37 -5.80
N SER A 39 -7.54 2.43 -6.48
CA SER A 39 -7.18 1.13 -5.91
C SER A 39 -5.79 0.68 -6.34
N VAL A 40 -4.97 0.24 -5.38
CA VAL A 40 -3.61 -0.28 -5.62
C VAL A 40 -3.54 -1.71 -5.12
N MET A 41 -3.19 -2.64 -6.01
CA MET A 41 -2.95 -4.05 -5.68
C MET A 41 -1.54 -4.46 -6.08
N VAL A 42 -0.76 -4.91 -5.12
CA VAL A 42 0.59 -5.48 -5.34
C VAL A 42 0.64 -6.87 -4.74
N ARG A 43 1.00 -7.88 -5.54
CA ARG A 43 1.17 -9.24 -5.00
C ARG A 43 2.52 -9.39 -4.35
N GLU A 44 3.59 -9.19 -5.10
CA GLU A 44 4.96 -9.39 -4.62
C GLU A 44 5.83 -8.19 -4.98
N GLY A 45 6.72 -7.81 -4.07
CA GLY A 45 7.69 -6.77 -4.38
C GLY A 45 8.61 -6.27 -3.27
N GLY A 46 9.39 -5.25 -3.60
CA GLY A 46 10.29 -4.61 -2.65
C GLY A 46 9.58 -3.55 -1.81
N SER A 47 9.08 -2.50 -2.45
CA SER A 47 8.47 -1.36 -1.76
C SER A 47 7.23 -0.81 -2.46
N VAL A 48 6.26 -0.37 -1.66
CA VAL A 48 5.07 0.37 -2.13
C VAL A 48 4.98 1.71 -1.39
N MET A 49 4.85 2.79 -2.14
CA MET A 49 4.52 4.11 -1.63
C MET A 49 3.24 4.63 -2.29
N VAL A 50 2.22 4.90 -1.48
CA VAL A 50 0.96 5.53 -1.91
C VAL A 50 0.80 6.84 -1.15
N ARG A 51 0.62 7.96 -1.86
CA ARG A 51 0.32 9.23 -1.21
C ARG A 51 -1.17 9.34 -0.88
N GLU A 52 -2.02 9.24 -1.88
CA GLU A 52 -3.47 9.31 -1.74
C GLU A 52 -4.10 8.08 -2.42
N GLY A 53 -4.78 7.26 -1.62
CA GLY A 53 -5.29 5.96 -2.04
C GLY A 53 -6.69 5.67 -1.50
N GLY A 54 -7.61 5.23 -2.36
CA GLY A 54 -8.90 4.71 -1.90
C GLY A 54 -8.74 3.37 -1.17
N SER A 55 -8.10 2.40 -1.83
CA SER A 55 -7.82 1.07 -1.25
C SER A 55 -6.43 0.57 -1.65
N VAL A 56 -5.66 0.09 -0.69
CA VAL A 56 -4.32 -0.48 -0.89
C VAL A 56 -4.33 -1.91 -0.38
N MET A 57 -4.09 -2.86 -1.28
CA MET A 57 -3.97 -4.28 -0.95
C MET A 57 -2.59 -4.79 -1.35
N VAL A 58 -1.91 -5.36 -0.37
CA VAL A 58 -0.57 -5.92 -0.51
C VAL A 58 -0.58 -7.36 -0.02
N ARG A 59 0.02 -8.28 -0.79
CA ARG A 59 0.26 -9.64 -0.30
C ARG A 59 1.62 -9.76 0.38
N GLU A 60 2.72 -9.56 -0.34
CA GLU A 60 4.08 -9.83 0.17
C GLU A 60 5.02 -8.68 -0.20
N LEU A 61 5.48 -7.92 0.81
CA LEU A 61 6.41 -6.81 0.60
C LEU A 61 7.44 -6.67 1.72
N ARG A 62 8.60 -6.10 1.39
CA ARG A 62 9.55 -5.65 2.43
C ARG A 62 9.06 -4.38 3.13
N SER A 63 8.44 -3.46 2.39
CA SER A 63 8.00 -2.17 2.95
C SER A 63 6.74 -1.61 2.27
N VAL A 64 5.84 -1.06 3.07
CA VAL A 64 4.65 -0.32 2.64
C VAL A 64 4.59 1.01 3.37
N MET A 65 4.42 2.09 2.62
CA MET A 65 4.11 3.41 3.14
C MET A 65 2.84 3.96 2.48
N VAL A 66 1.84 4.26 3.28
CA VAL A 66 0.61 4.95 2.86
C VAL A 66 0.50 6.24 3.64
N ARG A 67 0.37 7.38 2.95
CA ARG A 67 0.13 8.66 3.63
C ARG A 67 -1.35 8.83 3.95
N GLU A 68 -2.20 8.79 2.94
CA GLU A 68 -3.65 8.91 3.07
C GLU A 68 -4.31 7.73 2.36
N GLY A 69 -5.04 6.92 3.14
CA GLY A 69 -5.63 5.67 2.70
C GLY A 69 -7.05 5.47 3.22
N GLY A 70 -8.00 5.13 2.35
CA GLY A 70 -9.33 4.69 2.80
C GLY A 70 -9.26 3.34 3.51
N SER A 71 -8.68 2.33 2.86
CA SER A 71 -8.46 0.99 3.43
C SER A 71 -7.10 0.44 3.05
N VAL A 72 -6.34 -0.05 4.02
CA VAL A 72 -5.02 -0.66 3.84
C VAL A 72 -5.05 -2.09 4.37
N MET A 73 -4.78 -3.05 3.50
CA MET A 73 -4.66 -4.46 3.86
C MET A 73 -3.28 -4.98 3.44
N VAL A 74 -2.50 -5.46 4.39
CA VAL A 74 -1.21 -6.10 4.17
C VAL A 74 -1.28 -7.52 4.73
N ARG A 75 -1.00 -8.51 3.88
CA ARG A 75 -0.94 -9.91 4.34
C ARG A 75 0.39 -10.19 5.02
N GLU A 76 1.50 -9.97 4.33
CA GLU A 76 2.86 -10.22 4.79
C GLU A 76 3.73 -8.99 4.46
N GLY A 77 4.24 -8.34 5.50
CA GLY A 77 4.99 -7.09 5.37
C GLY A 77 6.17 -7.01 6.33
N GLY A 78 7.34 -6.62 5.83
CA GLY A 78 8.48 -6.30 6.71
C GLY A 78 8.20 -5.07 7.59
N SER A 79 7.94 -3.93 6.93
CA SER A 79 7.56 -2.68 7.60
C SER A 79 6.30 -2.09 6.96
N VAL A 80 5.31 -1.74 7.79
CA VAL A 80 4.06 -1.10 7.36
C VAL A 80 3.91 0.22 8.08
N MET A 81 3.81 1.30 7.32
CA MET A 81 3.62 2.66 7.80
C MET A 81 2.37 3.26 7.18
N VAL A 82 1.40 3.65 8.03
CA VAL A 82 0.19 4.35 7.59
C VAL A 82 0.07 5.64 8.40
N ARG A 83 0.04 6.81 7.73
CA ARG A 83 -0.15 8.07 8.45
C ARG A 83 -1.62 8.32 8.75
N GLU A 84 -2.46 8.31 7.73
CA GLU A 84 -3.90 8.53 7.82
C GLU A 84 -4.62 7.37 7.12
N GLY A 85 -5.40 6.60 7.88
CA GLY A 85 -6.01 5.35 7.40
C GLY A 85 -7.43 5.14 7.91
N GLY A 86 -8.43 5.04 7.04
CA GLY A 86 -9.80 4.70 7.47
C GLY A 86 -9.87 3.33 8.17
N SER A 87 -9.27 2.31 7.55
CA SER A 87 -9.11 0.97 8.15
C SER A 87 -7.78 0.36 7.75
N VAL A 88 -7.03 -0.17 8.72
CA VAL A 88 -5.73 -0.81 8.54
C VAL A 88 -5.78 -2.23 9.09
N MET A 89 -5.52 -3.21 8.23
CA MET A 89 -5.39 -4.61 8.62
C MET A 89 -4.03 -5.15 8.19
N VAL A 90 -3.25 -5.66 9.14
CA VAL A 90 -1.99 -6.35 8.88
C VAL A 90 -2.08 -7.76 9.44
N LYS A 91 -1.88 -8.79 8.61
CA LYS A 91 -1.91 -10.17 9.10
C LYS A 91 -0.58 -10.57 9.73
N GLU A 92 0.51 -10.41 8.99
CA GLU A 92 1.87 -10.73 9.40
C GLU A 92 2.76 -9.51 9.10
N GLY A 93 3.31 -8.89 10.15
CA GLY A 93 4.06 -7.64 10.06
C GLY A 93 5.31 -7.61 10.93
N GLY A 94 6.48 -7.25 10.39
CA GLY A 94 7.67 -7.04 11.23
C GLY A 94 7.51 -5.82 12.15
N SER A 95 7.36 -4.64 11.54
CA SER A 95 7.05 -3.37 12.23
C SER A 95 5.79 -2.74 11.63
N VAL A 96 4.82 -2.40 12.45
CA VAL A 96 3.58 -1.70 12.02
C VAL A 96 3.44 -0.40 12.79
N MET A 97 3.36 0.71 12.07
CA MET A 97 3.16 2.04 12.64
C MET A 97 1.96 2.71 11.99
N VAL A 98 0.97 3.10 12.80
CA VAL A 98 -0.23 3.81 12.36
C VAL A 98 -0.39 5.06 13.20
N TRP A 99 -0.46 6.24 12.58
CA TRP A 99 -0.60 7.50 13.33
C TRP A 99 -2.04 7.89 13.58
N GLU A 100 -2.82 8.00 12.53
CA GLU A 100 -4.22 8.38 12.59
C GLU A 100 -5.00 7.33 11.82
N GLY A 101 -5.89 6.64 12.50
CA GLY A 101 -6.76 5.70 11.79
C GLY A 101 -8.04 5.37 12.51
N GLY A 102 -9.05 5.02 11.72
CA GLY A 102 -10.37 4.65 12.24
C GLY A 102 -10.32 3.30 12.96
N SER A 103 -9.87 2.26 12.26
CA SER A 103 -9.76 0.90 12.82
C SER A 103 -8.43 0.26 12.45
N VAL A 104 -7.68 -0.21 13.45
CA VAL A 104 -6.39 -0.89 13.26
C VAL A 104 -6.45 -2.29 13.84
N MET A 105 -6.14 -3.29 13.02
CA MET A 105 -6.02 -4.69 13.43
C MET A 105 -4.70 -5.26 12.94
N VAL A 106 -3.88 -5.75 13.87
CA VAL A 106 -2.65 -6.51 13.58
C VAL A 106 -2.80 -7.88 14.21
N LYS A 107 -2.73 -8.95 13.40
CA LYS A 107 -2.87 -10.33 13.92
C LYS A 107 -1.56 -10.84 14.50
N GLU A 108 -0.51 -10.81 13.69
CA GLU A 108 0.80 -11.32 14.04
C GLU A 108 1.82 -10.27 13.63
N GLY A 109 2.67 -9.87 14.57
CA GLY A 109 3.74 -8.97 14.24
C GLY A 109 4.70 -8.72 15.37
N GLY A 110 5.83 -8.10 15.04
CA GLY A 110 6.82 -7.66 16.01
C GLY A 110 6.30 -6.42 16.74
N SER A 111 6.74 -5.25 16.30
CA SER A 111 6.40 -3.99 16.97
C SER A 111 5.17 -3.35 16.34
N VAL A 112 4.13 -3.08 17.13
CA VAL A 112 2.96 -2.30 16.72
C VAL A 112 2.91 -1.01 17.53
N MET A 113 2.94 0.14 16.86
CA MET A 113 2.77 1.45 17.48
C MET A 113 1.59 2.18 16.81
N GLY A 114 0.60 2.54 17.62
CA GLY A 114 -0.55 3.35 17.24
C GLY A 114 -0.58 4.63 18.06
N THR A 115 -1.00 5.76 17.48
CA THR A 115 -1.39 6.97 18.23
C THR A 115 -2.87 7.25 18.12
#